data_AF-A0AAV4SSA4-F1
#
_entry.id   AF-A0AAV4SSA4-F1
#
_cell.length_a   1.000
_cell.length_b   1.000
_cell.length_c   1.000
_cell.angle_alpha   90.00
_cell.angle_beta   90.00
_cell.angle_gamma   90.00
#
_symmetry.space_group_name_H-M   'P 1'
#
loop_
_entity.id
_entity.type
_entity.pdbx_description
1 polymer ?
#
loop_
_entity_poly.entity_id
_entity_poly.type
_entity_poly.pdbx_seq_one_letter_code
_entity_poly.pdbx_strand_id
1 'polypeptide(L)'
;MLKDSAVRKEDLEISYLPLAHIFEQIVQTLMLVNGASIGFFGGDLTKLAEDMKVLQPTVFPAVPRTLNKLYDKAQALIRSKLKSLPMMELLKDSKCFYTYMIFFRKKKSDAEKVLQKAFLDNLGGKIRLIFSGSAPGYKNVLEFYTIGLGCKVTEFYGQTECSGPCSLVVLDSYYVGNVGTPVSCCMVKTGRRSRDGLYGQEL
;
A
#
# COMPACT_ATOMS: atom_id res chain seq x y z
N MET A 1 -20.75 6.71 1.86
CA MET A 1 -19.79 6.51 2.96
C MET A 1 -18.40 6.05 2.51
N LEU A 2 -18.13 5.72 1.23
CA LEU A 2 -16.80 5.27 0.75
C LEU A 2 -16.03 6.31 -0.10
N LYS A 3 -16.42 7.59 -0.08
CA LYS A 3 -16.01 8.56 -1.10
C LYS A 3 -14.49 8.67 -1.25
N ASP A 4 -13.72 8.64 -0.15
CA ASP A 4 -12.25 8.79 -0.18
C ASP A 4 -11.45 7.52 -0.44
N SER A 5 -12.09 6.35 -0.30
CA SER A 5 -11.42 5.06 -0.42
C SER A 5 -11.79 4.27 -1.68
N ALA A 6 -12.86 4.64 -2.37
CA ALA A 6 -13.24 4.04 -3.66
C ALA A 6 -12.39 4.59 -4.81
N VAL A 7 -12.22 3.80 -5.88
CA VAL A 7 -11.70 4.27 -7.17
C VAL A 7 -12.75 5.15 -7.84
N ARG A 8 -12.28 6.20 -8.52
CA ARG A 8 -13.06 7.26 -9.18
C ARG A 8 -12.54 7.45 -10.60
N LYS A 9 -13.32 8.13 -11.43
CA LYS A 9 -12.99 8.38 -12.84
C LYS A 9 -11.71 9.22 -13.01
N GLU A 10 -11.41 10.07 -12.04
CA GLU A 10 -10.23 10.96 -12.08
C GLU A 10 -8.95 10.25 -11.65
N ASP A 11 -9.04 8.98 -11.24
CA ASP A 11 -7.88 8.24 -10.81
C ASP A 11 -7.02 7.76 -11.96
N LEU A 12 -5.74 7.62 -11.64
CA LEU A 12 -4.71 7.16 -12.53
C LEU A 12 -3.90 6.08 -11.82
N GLU A 13 -3.95 4.88 -12.36
CA GLU A 13 -3.11 3.76 -11.93
C GLU A 13 -1.77 3.81 -12.67
N ILE A 14 -0.70 3.42 -11.98
CA ILE A 14 0.55 3.04 -12.63
C ILE A 14 0.64 1.51 -12.78
N SER A 15 0.48 1.03 -14.00
CA SER A 15 0.64 -0.37 -14.36
C SER A 15 2.11 -0.67 -14.60
N TYR A 16 2.72 -1.37 -13.63
CA TYR A 16 4.09 -1.87 -13.74
C TYR A 16 4.23 -3.36 -13.42
N LEU A 17 3.19 -3.96 -12.83
CA LEU A 17 3.17 -5.40 -12.58
C LEU A 17 2.84 -6.12 -13.90
N PRO A 18 3.34 -7.36 -14.09
CA PRO A 18 3.00 -8.13 -15.27
C PRO A 18 1.50 -8.42 -15.33
N LEU A 19 0.87 -8.14 -16.47
CA LEU A 19 -0.55 -8.43 -16.70
C LEU A 19 -0.88 -9.93 -16.61
N ALA A 20 0.12 -10.81 -16.75
CA ALA A 20 -0.05 -12.25 -16.53
C ALA A 20 -0.43 -12.59 -15.07
N HIS A 21 -0.18 -11.69 -14.11
CA HIS A 21 -0.49 -11.91 -12.70
C HIS A 21 -1.91 -11.42 -12.39
N ILE A 22 -2.73 -12.28 -11.76
CA ILE A 22 -4.14 -12.01 -11.46
C ILE A 22 -4.36 -10.71 -10.67
N PHE A 23 -3.40 -10.34 -9.81
CA PHE A 23 -3.44 -9.07 -9.08
C PHE A 23 -3.57 -7.86 -10.02
N GLU A 24 -2.70 -7.75 -11.02
CA GLU A 24 -2.73 -6.61 -11.93
C GLU A 24 -4.02 -6.59 -12.75
N GLN A 25 -4.48 -7.76 -13.21
CA GLN A 25 -5.73 -7.88 -13.96
C GLN A 25 -6.93 -7.34 -13.17
N ILE A 26 -6.97 -7.61 -11.87
CA ILE A 26 -8.07 -7.19 -11.01
C ILE A 26 -8.03 -5.69 -10.75
N VAL A 27 -6.85 -5.11 -10.54
CA VAL A 27 -6.73 -3.66 -10.34
C VAL A 27 -7.07 -2.93 -11.63
N GLN A 28 -6.57 -3.36 -12.79
CA GLN A 28 -6.94 -2.77 -14.07
C GLN A 28 -8.44 -2.92 -14.36
N THR A 29 -9.03 -4.08 -14.06
CA THR A 29 -10.49 -4.26 -14.18
C THR A 29 -11.24 -3.28 -13.30
N LEU A 30 -10.79 -3.08 -12.05
CA LEU A 30 -11.37 -2.10 -11.13
C LEU A 30 -11.25 -0.67 -11.70
N MET A 31 -10.10 -0.31 -12.28
CA MET A 31 -9.91 1.01 -12.91
C MET A 31 -10.84 1.19 -14.11
N LEU A 32 -10.89 0.21 -15.02
CA LEU A 32 -11.70 0.25 -16.24
C LEU A 32 -13.20 0.33 -15.94
N VAL A 33 -13.70 -0.46 -14.99
CA VAL A 33 -15.12 -0.44 -14.60
C VAL A 33 -15.54 0.90 -13.99
N ASN A 34 -14.61 1.62 -13.34
CA ASN A 34 -14.86 2.96 -12.79
C ASN A 34 -14.55 4.09 -13.80
N GLY A 35 -14.15 3.76 -15.03
CA GLY A 35 -13.78 4.74 -16.06
C GLY A 35 -12.50 5.52 -15.76
N ALA A 36 -11.66 4.98 -14.88
CA ALA A 36 -10.37 5.56 -14.50
C ALA A 36 -9.30 5.30 -15.58
N SER A 37 -8.17 5.98 -15.46
CA SER A 37 -7.05 5.88 -16.41
C SER A 37 -5.97 4.93 -15.91
N ILE A 38 -5.29 4.28 -16.85
CA ILE A 38 -4.16 3.37 -16.57
C ILE A 38 -2.95 3.89 -17.34
N GLY A 39 -1.86 4.20 -16.63
CA GLY A 39 -0.58 4.58 -17.21
C GLY A 39 0.41 3.44 -17.14
N PHE A 40 1.03 3.10 -18.27
CA PHE A 40 2.02 2.03 -18.35
C PHE A 40 3.42 2.58 -18.07
N PHE A 41 4.19 1.87 -17.23
CA PHE A 41 5.59 2.21 -16.98
C PHE A 41 6.49 1.98 -18.20
N GLY A 42 7.67 2.59 -18.23
CA GLY A 42 8.59 2.55 -19.37
C GLY A 42 9.31 1.20 -19.61
N GLY A 43 8.93 0.13 -18.91
CA GLY A 43 9.52 -1.21 -19.03
C GLY A 43 10.71 -1.50 -18.11
N ASP A 44 11.30 -0.48 -17.49
CA ASP A 44 12.44 -0.61 -16.57
C ASP A 44 12.04 -0.29 -15.13
N LEU A 45 12.02 -1.31 -14.26
CA LEU A 45 11.66 -1.17 -12.84
C LEU A 45 12.63 -0.28 -12.06
N THR A 46 13.87 -0.08 -12.53
CA THR A 46 14.82 0.81 -11.86
C THR A 46 14.40 2.27 -11.97
N LYS A 47 13.68 2.61 -13.04
CA LYS A 47 13.16 3.96 -13.35
C LYS A 47 11.73 4.19 -12.88
N LEU A 48 11.10 3.21 -12.22
CA LEU A 48 9.72 3.31 -11.75
C LEU A 48 9.45 4.58 -10.92
N ALA A 49 10.40 5.02 -10.10
CA ALA A 49 10.25 6.25 -9.32
C ALA A 49 10.24 7.53 -10.19
N GLU A 50 10.95 7.53 -11.31
CA GLU A 50 10.94 8.61 -12.29
C GLU A 50 9.63 8.61 -13.08
N ASP A 51 9.19 7.42 -13.52
CA ASP A 51 7.90 7.23 -14.18
C ASP A 51 6.73 7.70 -13.30
N MET A 52 6.75 7.35 -12.00
CA MET A 52 5.74 7.82 -11.03
C MET A 52 5.76 9.35 -10.88
N LYS A 53 6.93 10.00 -10.96
CA LYS A 53 7.03 11.48 -10.88
C LYS A 53 6.40 12.17 -12.08
N VAL A 54 6.56 11.59 -13.27
CA VAL A 54 5.98 12.11 -14.51
C VAL A 54 4.48 11.83 -14.56
N LEU A 55 4.09 10.58 -14.29
CA LEU A 55 2.71 10.12 -14.39
C LEU A 55 1.82 10.69 -13.27
N GLN A 56 2.38 10.92 -12.08
CA GLN A 56 1.67 11.38 -10.88
C GLN A 56 0.44 10.51 -10.56
N PRO A 57 0.61 9.19 -10.36
CA PRO A 57 -0.52 8.27 -10.16
C PRO A 57 -1.24 8.55 -8.84
N THR A 58 -2.53 8.22 -8.80
CA THR A 58 -3.36 8.28 -7.60
C THR A 58 -3.58 6.89 -6.97
N VAL A 59 -3.48 5.84 -7.79
CA VAL A 59 -3.61 4.43 -7.42
C VAL A 59 -2.29 3.71 -7.69
N PHE A 60 -1.80 2.98 -6.69
CA PHE A 60 -0.53 2.26 -6.77
C PHE A 60 -0.71 0.79 -6.36
N PRO A 61 -0.79 -0.15 -7.32
CA PRO A 61 -0.76 -1.58 -7.02
C PRO A 61 0.67 -2.00 -6.69
N ALA A 62 0.93 -2.39 -5.44
CA ALA A 62 2.30 -2.64 -4.99
C ALA A 62 2.40 -3.95 -4.20
N VAL A 63 3.37 -4.78 -4.58
CA VAL A 63 3.73 -5.95 -3.76
C VAL A 63 4.58 -5.51 -2.56
N PRO A 64 4.50 -6.22 -1.42
CA PRO A 64 5.25 -5.85 -0.21
C PRO A 64 6.74 -5.59 -0.43
N ARG A 65 7.38 -6.38 -1.30
CA ARG A 65 8.80 -6.20 -1.64
C ARG A 65 9.07 -4.83 -2.27
N THR A 66 8.18 -4.33 -3.11
CA THR A 66 8.31 -3.00 -3.74
C THR A 66 8.08 -1.90 -2.72
N LEU A 67 7.05 -2.03 -1.88
CA LEU A 67 6.80 -1.10 -0.77
C LEU A 67 8.00 -1.01 0.18
N ASN A 68 8.60 -2.14 0.57
CA ASN A 68 9.79 -2.16 1.43
C ASN A 68 10.97 -1.42 0.78
N LYS A 69 11.25 -1.68 -0.51
CA LYS A 69 12.34 -1.00 -1.22
C LYS A 69 12.12 0.52 -1.31
N LEU A 70 10.89 0.95 -1.57
CA LEU A 70 10.54 2.37 -1.62
C LEU A 70 10.64 3.00 -0.23
N TYR A 71 10.23 2.27 0.81
CA TYR A 71 10.36 2.66 2.20
C TYR A 71 11.83 2.83 2.63
N ASP A 72 12.71 1.89 2.28
CA ASP A 72 14.15 1.99 2.62
C ASP A 72 14.81 3.19 1.93
N LYS A 73 14.48 3.42 0.64
CA LYS A 73 14.92 4.62 -0.09
C LYS A 73 14.39 5.89 0.56
N ALA A 74 13.13 5.91 0.95
CA ALA A 74 12.50 7.03 1.65
C ALA A 74 13.21 7.31 2.98
N GLN A 75 13.45 6.29 3.80
CA GLN A 75 14.18 6.42 5.06
C GLN A 75 15.61 6.94 4.87
N ALA A 76 16.33 6.47 3.86
CA ALA A 76 17.68 6.94 3.58
C ALA A 76 17.69 8.44 3.25
N LEU A 77 16.70 8.92 2.50
CA LEU A 77 16.49 10.34 2.21
C LEU A 77 16.11 11.16 3.46
N ILE A 78 15.35 10.60 4.40
CA ILE A 78 15.13 11.23 5.72
C ILE A 78 16.46 11.40 6.41
N ARG A 79 17.20 10.31 6.59
CA ARG A 79 18.45 10.30 7.36
C ARG A 79 19.48 11.27 6.77
N SER A 80 19.49 11.49 5.45
CA SER A 80 20.37 12.46 4.82
C SER A 80 19.91 13.91 4.99
N LYS A 81 18.62 14.22 4.76
CA LYS A 81 18.07 15.59 4.93
C LYS A 81 17.95 16.04 6.38
N LEU A 82 17.77 15.09 7.30
CA LEU A 82 17.52 15.38 8.71
C LEU A 82 18.80 15.53 9.55
N LYS A 83 19.98 15.26 8.98
CA LYS A 83 21.29 15.54 9.60
C LYS A 83 21.49 17.02 9.97
N SER A 84 20.73 17.94 9.36
CA SER A 84 20.81 19.38 9.61
C SER A 84 19.79 19.92 10.63
N LEU A 85 18.93 19.06 11.19
CA LEU A 85 17.94 19.48 12.17
C LEU A 85 18.31 18.97 13.58
N PRO A 86 18.25 19.81 14.63
CA PRO A 86 18.53 19.39 16.02
C PRO A 86 17.49 18.42 16.59
N MET A 87 16.55 17.93 15.77
CA MET A 87 15.56 16.89 16.08
C MET A 87 16.13 15.47 15.90
N MET A 88 17.43 15.28 16.13
CA MET A 88 18.09 13.98 15.91
C MET A 88 17.99 13.03 17.11
N GLU A 89 17.52 13.49 18.26
CA GLU A 89 17.45 12.66 19.47
C GLU A 89 16.09 11.96 19.63
N LEU A 90 15.02 12.55 19.09
CA LEU A 90 13.68 11.95 19.10
C LEU A 90 13.49 10.89 17.99
N LEU A 91 14.37 10.85 16.99
CA LEU A 91 14.20 10.09 15.74
C LEU A 91 15.22 8.95 15.56
N LYS A 92 16.14 8.78 16.51
CA LYS A 92 17.09 7.65 16.56
C LYS A 92 16.41 6.34 16.90
N ASP A 93 15.30 6.40 17.65
CA ASP A 93 14.50 5.23 17.94
C ASP A 93 13.43 5.09 16.86
N SER A 94 13.54 4.06 16.01
CA SER A 94 12.61 3.80 14.89
C SER A 94 11.16 3.68 15.37
N LYS A 95 10.96 3.40 16.67
CA LYS A 95 9.67 3.37 17.36
C LYS A 95 9.14 4.76 17.72
N CYS A 96 9.99 5.75 18.01
CA CYS A 96 9.58 7.10 18.43
C CYS A 96 9.07 7.97 17.28
N PHE A 97 9.63 7.87 16.07
CA PHE A 97 9.02 8.52 14.89
C PHE A 97 7.59 8.02 14.66
N TYR A 98 7.41 6.73 14.90
CA TYR A 98 6.15 6.01 14.78
C TYR A 98 5.12 6.44 15.82
N THR A 99 5.50 6.44 17.09
CA THR A 99 4.66 6.95 18.19
C THR A 99 4.34 8.42 18.01
N TYR A 100 5.27 9.22 17.49
CA TYR A 100 5.09 10.65 17.22
C TYR A 100 4.03 10.92 16.13
N MET A 101 4.06 10.19 15.01
CA MET A 101 3.06 10.32 13.93
C MET A 101 1.68 9.73 14.31
N ILE A 102 1.66 8.68 15.14
CA ILE A 102 0.41 8.05 15.63
C ILE A 102 -0.28 8.94 16.69
N PHE A 103 0.47 9.62 17.57
CA PHE A 103 -0.10 10.45 18.64
C PHE A 103 -0.65 11.80 18.14
N PHE A 104 -0.06 12.43 17.13
CA PHE A 104 -0.48 13.75 16.64
C PHE A 104 -1.52 13.69 15.52
N ARG A 105 -2.66 13.03 15.80
CA ARG A 105 -3.81 12.97 14.87
C ARG A 105 -4.69 14.24 14.86
N LYS A 106 -4.41 15.24 15.70
CA LYS A 106 -5.26 16.45 15.81
C LYS A 106 -4.68 17.74 15.21
N LYS A 107 -3.36 17.85 15.01
CA LYS A 107 -2.72 18.95 14.27
C LYS A 107 -1.37 18.46 13.74
N LYS A 108 -1.28 18.26 12.42
CA LYS A 108 0.04 18.09 11.77
C LYS A 108 0.82 19.39 11.92
N SER A 109 2.01 19.31 12.52
CA SER A 109 2.96 20.43 12.51
C SER A 109 3.36 20.74 11.06
N ASP A 110 3.69 21.98 10.74
CA ASP A 110 4.06 22.36 9.37
C ASP A 110 5.31 21.60 8.89
N ALA A 111 6.20 21.22 9.80
CA ALA A 111 7.34 20.35 9.53
C ALA A 111 6.91 18.95 9.05
N GLU A 112 5.84 18.38 9.61
CA GLU A 112 5.32 17.06 9.21
C GLU A 112 4.67 17.10 7.83
N LYS A 113 3.96 18.18 7.51
CA LYS A 113 3.38 18.38 6.17
C LYS A 113 4.47 18.52 5.11
N VAL A 114 5.54 19.25 5.41
CA VAL A 114 6.70 19.39 4.50
C VAL A 114 7.37 18.04 4.27
N LEU A 115 7.56 17.26 5.35
CA LEU A 115 8.15 15.93 5.25
C LEU A 115 7.26 14.97 4.45
N GLN A 116 5.96 14.93 4.75
CA GLN A 116 4.97 14.14 4.02
C GLN A 116 4.94 14.52 2.53
N LYS A 117 4.94 15.82 2.22
CA LYS A 117 4.96 16.30 0.84
C LYS A 117 6.23 15.87 0.12
N ALA A 118 7.40 16.00 0.76
CA ALA A 118 8.66 15.52 0.19
C ALA A 118 8.67 14.00 -0.09
N PHE A 119 7.91 13.20 0.68
CA PHE A 119 7.73 11.78 0.40
C PHE A 119 6.78 11.52 -0.76
N LEU A 120 5.60 12.14 -0.71
CA LEU A 120 4.62 12.00 -1.77
C LEU A 120 5.23 12.45 -3.09
N ASP A 121 5.97 13.57 -3.14
CA ASP A 121 6.65 14.07 -4.34
C ASP A 121 7.63 13.05 -4.94
N ASN A 122 8.25 12.18 -4.12
CA ASN A 122 9.10 11.10 -4.64
C ASN A 122 8.32 9.94 -5.26
N LEU A 123 7.04 9.80 -4.90
CA LEU A 123 6.11 8.79 -5.41
C LEU A 123 5.09 9.39 -6.40
N GLY A 124 5.29 10.62 -6.89
CA GLY A 124 4.38 11.28 -7.85
C GLY A 124 3.38 12.27 -7.25
N GLY A 125 3.34 12.44 -5.93
CA GLY A 125 2.67 13.54 -5.24
C GLY A 125 1.18 13.34 -5.00
N LYS A 126 0.53 12.45 -5.76
CA LYS A 126 -0.94 12.29 -5.78
C LYS A 126 -1.45 10.93 -5.31
N ILE A 127 -0.56 10.02 -4.88
CA ILE A 127 -0.96 8.69 -4.43
C ILE A 127 -1.88 8.81 -3.22
N ARG A 128 -3.09 8.26 -3.37
CA ARG A 128 -4.09 8.17 -2.31
C ARG A 128 -4.47 6.73 -1.98
N LEU A 129 -4.45 5.82 -2.95
CA LEU A 129 -4.78 4.40 -2.77
C LEU A 129 -3.56 3.54 -3.07
N ILE A 130 -3.28 2.61 -2.17
CA ILE A 130 -2.25 1.58 -2.35
C ILE A 130 -2.90 0.22 -2.14
N PHE A 131 -2.89 -0.62 -3.17
CA PHE A 131 -3.32 -2.01 -3.04
C PHE A 131 -2.09 -2.87 -2.79
N SER A 132 -2.13 -3.73 -1.76
CA SER A 132 -1.02 -4.62 -1.40
C SER A 132 -1.49 -6.06 -1.26
N GLY A 133 -0.76 -6.98 -1.88
CA GLY A 133 -1.05 -8.41 -1.81
C GLY A 133 0.10 -9.26 -2.39
N SER A 134 -0.17 -10.53 -2.72
CA SER A 134 0.78 -11.55 -3.19
C SER A 134 1.74 -12.12 -2.13
N ALA A 135 2.12 -11.34 -1.12
CA ALA A 135 2.99 -11.79 -0.03
C ALA A 135 2.59 -11.13 1.30
N PRO A 136 3.03 -11.67 2.46
CA PRO A 136 2.83 -11.00 3.74
C PRO A 136 3.61 -9.68 3.78
N GLY A 137 2.92 -8.58 4.09
CA GLY A 137 3.52 -7.27 4.31
C GLY A 137 4.05 -7.08 5.72
N TYR A 138 5.11 -6.29 5.88
CA TYR A 138 5.57 -5.90 7.21
C TYR A 138 4.72 -4.76 7.75
N LYS A 139 4.19 -4.93 8.95
CA LYS A 139 3.28 -3.97 9.60
C LYS A 139 3.86 -2.55 9.68
N ASN A 140 5.14 -2.44 10.02
CA ASN A 140 5.89 -1.18 10.11
C ASN A 140 6.14 -0.49 8.75
N VAL A 141 5.91 -1.16 7.63
CA VAL A 141 5.99 -0.51 6.31
C VAL A 141 4.62 0.00 5.92
N LEU A 142 3.60 -0.82 6.13
CA LEU A 142 2.21 -0.47 5.80
C LEU A 142 1.70 0.67 6.67
N GLU A 143 2.00 0.66 7.97
CA GLU A 143 1.67 1.78 8.87
C GLU A 143 2.36 3.08 8.42
N PHE A 144 3.54 3.03 7.79
CA PHE A 144 4.23 4.23 7.31
C PHE A 144 3.50 4.85 6.13
N TYR A 145 3.03 4.02 5.20
CA TYR A 145 2.20 4.50 4.09
C TYR A 145 0.83 5.00 4.59
N THR A 146 0.20 4.26 5.49
CA THR A 146 -1.14 4.57 6.01
C THR A 146 -1.16 5.82 6.91
N ILE A 147 -0.30 5.84 7.92
CA ILE A 147 -0.26 6.87 8.96
C ILE A 147 0.70 7.98 8.56
N GLY A 148 1.87 7.60 8.02
CA GLY A 148 2.92 8.55 7.67
C GLY A 148 2.60 9.38 6.43
N LEU A 149 2.21 8.72 5.34
CA LEU A 149 1.87 9.39 4.07
C LEU A 149 0.39 9.74 3.96
N GLY A 150 -0.46 9.21 4.84
CA GLY A 150 -1.91 9.43 4.78
C GLY A 150 -2.58 8.73 3.60
N CYS A 151 -1.91 7.76 2.97
CA CYS A 151 -2.48 6.95 1.91
C CYS A 151 -3.43 5.90 2.51
N LYS A 152 -4.45 5.49 1.77
CA LYS A 152 -5.26 4.32 2.13
C LYS A 152 -4.58 3.08 1.59
N VAL A 153 -3.92 2.33 2.47
CA VAL A 153 -3.35 1.03 2.12
C VAL A 153 -4.41 -0.04 2.37
N THR A 154 -4.70 -0.82 1.34
CA THR A 154 -5.62 -1.94 1.43
C THR A 154 -4.86 -3.23 1.16
N GLU A 155 -4.72 -4.03 2.22
CA GLU A 155 -4.20 -5.39 2.10
C GLU A 155 -5.31 -6.35 1.67
N PHE A 156 -4.96 -7.33 0.84
CA PHE A 156 -5.83 -8.44 0.50
C PHE A 156 -5.06 -9.75 0.48
N TYR A 157 -5.79 -10.83 0.76
CA TYR A 157 -5.32 -12.18 0.54
C TYR A 157 -6.10 -12.79 -0.60
N GLY A 158 -5.36 -13.43 -1.51
CA GLY A 158 -5.92 -14.03 -2.71
C GLY A 158 -4.90 -14.92 -3.39
N GLN A 159 -5.41 -15.82 -4.23
CA GLN A 159 -4.61 -16.77 -5.01
C GLN A 159 -5.12 -16.78 -6.44
N THR A 160 -4.24 -17.17 -7.37
CA THR A 160 -4.59 -17.36 -8.79
C THR A 160 -5.71 -18.38 -8.96
N GLU A 161 -5.67 -19.44 -8.16
CA GLU A 161 -6.61 -20.55 -8.13
C GLU A 161 -8.00 -20.12 -7.66
N CYS A 162 -8.10 -19.02 -6.89
CA CYS A 162 -9.36 -18.43 -6.44
C CYS A 162 -9.81 -17.26 -7.34
N SER A 163 -9.17 -17.07 -8.50
CA SER A 163 -9.45 -15.95 -9.41
C SER A 163 -9.30 -14.57 -8.76
N GLY A 164 -8.44 -14.43 -7.73
CA GLY A 164 -8.19 -13.14 -7.08
C GLY A 164 -8.33 -13.10 -5.56
N PRO A 165 -8.73 -11.94 -4.98
CA PRO A 165 -8.82 -11.73 -3.56
C PRO A 165 -10.00 -12.47 -2.94
N CYS A 166 -9.73 -13.29 -1.92
CA CYS A 166 -10.73 -13.96 -1.10
C CYS A 166 -11.07 -13.16 0.17
N SER A 167 -10.13 -12.35 0.66
CA SER A 167 -10.34 -11.41 1.76
C SER A 167 -9.68 -10.07 1.48
N LEU A 168 -10.30 -9.00 1.96
CA LEU A 168 -9.90 -7.63 1.70
C LEU A 168 -10.07 -6.79 2.97
N VAL A 169 -9.07 -5.98 3.32
CA VAL A 169 -9.23 -4.96 4.36
C VAL A 169 -10.26 -3.95 3.91
N VAL A 170 -11.19 -3.58 4.78
CA VAL A 170 -12.22 -2.57 4.48
C VAL A 170 -11.53 -1.30 3.99
N LEU A 171 -11.91 -0.82 2.79
CA LEU A 171 -11.25 0.28 2.07
C LEU A 171 -11.13 1.58 2.90
N ASP A 172 -12.03 1.83 3.86
CA ASP A 172 -11.98 3.00 4.75
C ASP A 172 -11.35 2.74 6.12
N SER A 173 -10.72 1.58 6.30
CA SER A 173 -10.00 1.25 7.53
C SER A 173 -8.56 1.78 7.52
N TYR A 174 -8.04 2.01 8.72
CA TYR A 174 -6.61 2.25 8.97
C TYR A 174 -5.94 1.05 9.66
N TYR A 175 -6.65 -0.07 9.79
CA TYR A 175 -6.08 -1.29 10.35
C TYR A 175 -5.09 -1.91 9.36
N VAL A 176 -3.97 -2.33 9.90
CA VAL A 176 -2.79 -2.85 9.18
C VAL A 176 -2.30 -4.12 9.85
N GLY A 177 -1.68 -5.01 9.08
CA GLY A 177 -1.20 -6.30 9.60
C GLY A 177 -2.31 -7.34 9.74
N ASN A 178 -3.40 -7.19 8.98
CA ASN A 178 -4.42 -8.20 8.78
C ASN A 178 -4.85 -8.18 7.31
N VAL A 179 -5.37 -9.30 6.81
CA VAL A 179 -5.82 -9.45 5.41
C VAL A 179 -7.32 -9.14 5.24
N GLY A 180 -7.92 -8.54 6.27
CA GLY A 180 -9.31 -8.12 6.27
C GLY A 180 -10.34 -9.25 6.39
N THR A 181 -11.57 -8.91 6.03
CA THR A 181 -12.71 -9.81 6.07
C THR A 181 -12.90 -10.51 4.72
N PRO A 182 -13.56 -11.68 4.68
CA PRO A 182 -13.95 -12.30 3.42
C PRO A 182 -14.71 -11.31 2.52
N VAL A 183 -14.42 -11.34 1.21
CA VAL A 183 -15.22 -10.57 0.24
C VAL A 183 -16.64 -11.13 0.18
N SER A 184 -17.61 -10.32 -0.26
CA SER A 184 -19.05 -10.64 -0.14
C SER A 184 -19.47 -11.96 -0.78
N CYS A 185 -18.74 -12.43 -1.80
CA CYS A 185 -18.99 -13.68 -2.50
C CYS A 185 -18.14 -14.86 -2.01
N CYS A 186 -17.30 -14.68 -0.98
CA CYS A 186 -16.40 -15.72 -0.48
C CYS A 186 -16.75 -16.14 0.96
N MET A 187 -16.59 -17.44 1.22
CA MET A 187 -16.62 -18.02 2.55
C MET A 187 -15.22 -18.50 2.91
N VAL A 188 -14.73 -18.12 4.09
CA VAL A 188 -13.40 -18.54 4.59
C VAL A 188 -13.59 -19.34 5.87
N LYS A 189 -13.03 -20.55 5.91
CA LYS A 189 -13.02 -21.44 7.08
C LYS A 189 -11.59 -21.89 7.34
N THR A 190 -11.18 -21.92 8.60
CA THR A 190 -9.89 -22.50 8.99
C THR A 190 -10.08 -24.00 9.23
N GLY A 191 -9.35 -24.84 8.49
CA GLY A 191 -9.32 -26.28 8.76
C GLY A 191 -8.43 -26.63 9.96
N ARG A 192 -8.81 -27.64 10.74
CA ARG A 192 -7.89 -28.24 11.72
C ARG A 192 -6.85 -29.06 10.96
N ARG A 193 -5.58 -28.90 11.33
CA ARG A 193 -4.49 -29.69 10.74
C ARG A 193 -4.59 -31.12 11.27
N SER A 194 -4.90 -32.08 10.39
CA SER A 194 -4.78 -33.51 10.73
C SER A 194 -3.31 -33.86 10.98
N ARG A 195 -3.04 -34.77 11.93
CA ARG A 195 -1.67 -35.21 12.27
C ARG A 195 -0.93 -35.84 11.08
N ASP A 196 -1.67 -36.28 10.06
CA ASP A 196 -1.13 -37.04 8.92
C ASP A 196 -0.89 -36.18 7.66
N GLY A 197 -1.05 -34.85 7.75
CA GLY A 197 -0.74 -33.94 6.63
C GLY A 197 -1.72 -33.96 5.45
N LEU A 198 -2.73 -34.83 5.47
CA LEU A 198 -3.80 -34.90 4.47
C LEU A 198 -5.01 -34.10 4.95
N TYR A 199 -5.47 -33.15 4.14
CA TYR A 199 -6.69 -32.37 4.40
C TYR A 199 -7.91 -33.29 4.24
N GLY A 200 -8.50 -33.72 5.35
CA GLY A 200 -9.75 -34.46 5.36
C GLY A 200 -10.90 -33.57 4.89
N GLN A 201 -11.63 -34.04 3.88
CA GLN A 201 -12.94 -33.54 3.49
C GLN A 201 -13.92 -33.76 4.64
N GLU A 202 -14.27 -32.70 5.35
CA GLU A 202 -15.55 -32.66 6.08
C GLU A 202 -16.25 -31.35 5.71
N LEU A 203 -17.30 -31.53 4.90
CA LEU A 203 -18.24 -30.53 4.40
C LEU A 203 -18.89 -29.77 5.57
#